data_AF-A0A210PXN7-F1
#
_entry.id   AF-A0A210PXN7-F1
#
_cell.length_a   1.000
_cell.length_b   1.000
_cell.length_c   1.000
_cell.angle_alpha   90.00
_cell.angle_beta   90.00
_cell.angle_gamma   90.00
#
_symmetry.space_group_name_H-M   'P 1'
#
loop_
_entity.id
_entity.type
_entity.pdbx_description
1 polymer ?
#
loop_
_entity_poly.entity_id
_entity_poly.type
_entity_poly.pdbx_seq_one_letter_code
_entity_poly.pdbx_strand_id
1 'polypeptide(L)'
;MSAMDQTQAEKDLFGGALSAIFPPDAQDMSKFREIPDHQEVFTHSVTDQSIIVEILEYVQEPDDIALKTHYDDLVRDNDVKEGDHVILEAAEMPSHKLAMSQCQSARYVLGQQKVSKFKEDSTNIINIHMGLFRIPEFTTDILVTFNDPVMINSMSSSNQAVPTNADRWTVEEFQQLLATLTINDTGLFGAE
;
A
#
# COMPACT_ATOMS: atom_id res chain seq x y z
N MET A 1 29.90 -17.85 -1.55
CA MET A 1 28.43 -17.85 -1.65
C MET A 1 28.04 -16.40 -1.73
N SER A 2 27.71 -15.92 -2.92
CA SER A 2 27.43 -14.51 -3.18
C SER A 2 26.09 -14.15 -2.53
N ALA A 3 26.11 -13.16 -1.64
CA ALA A 3 24.91 -12.41 -1.31
C ALA A 3 24.43 -11.79 -2.63
N MET A 4 23.26 -12.21 -3.11
CA MET A 4 22.60 -11.53 -4.21
C MET A 4 22.24 -10.15 -3.66
N ASP A 5 22.86 -9.12 -4.24
CA ASP A 5 22.52 -7.73 -4.05
C ASP A 5 21.07 -7.56 -4.52
N GLN A 6 20.12 -7.62 -3.58
CA GLN A 6 18.71 -7.43 -3.88
C GLN A 6 18.49 -5.92 -4.04
N THR A 7 18.87 -5.41 -5.20
CA THR A 7 18.60 -4.01 -5.56
C THR A 7 17.11 -3.82 -5.77
N GLN A 8 16.56 -2.75 -5.20
CA GLN A 8 15.24 -2.25 -5.55
C GLN A 8 15.13 -2.16 -7.09
N ALA A 9 14.00 -2.63 -7.62
CA ALA A 9 13.79 -2.70 -9.06
C ALA A 9 12.54 -1.89 -9.44
N GLU A 10 12.63 -1.19 -10.55
CA GLU A 10 11.46 -0.65 -11.22
C GLU A 10 10.57 -1.81 -11.67
N LYS A 11 9.27 -1.69 -11.40
CA LYS A 11 8.26 -2.64 -11.84
C LYS A 11 7.20 -1.91 -12.64
N ASP A 12 6.83 -2.55 -13.74
CA ASP A 12 5.64 -2.20 -14.51
C ASP A 12 4.40 -2.60 -13.73
N LEU A 13 3.42 -1.70 -13.75
CA LEU A 13 2.12 -1.82 -13.12
C LEU A 13 1.04 -1.66 -14.19
N PHE A 14 -0.05 -2.40 -14.06
CA PHE A 14 -1.20 -2.38 -14.99
C PHE A 14 -0.78 -2.54 -16.47
N GLY A 15 0.03 -3.57 -16.74
CA GLY A 15 0.54 -3.84 -18.10
C GLY A 15 1.55 -2.80 -18.61
N GLY A 16 2.18 -2.04 -17.71
CA GLY A 16 3.18 -1.01 -18.04
C GLY A 16 2.61 0.40 -18.14
N ALA A 17 1.30 0.57 -17.90
CA ALA A 17 0.70 1.90 -17.88
C ALA A 17 1.19 2.75 -16.70
N LEU A 18 1.55 2.12 -15.58
CA LEU A 18 2.24 2.74 -14.46
C LEU A 18 3.60 2.06 -14.25
N SER A 19 4.52 2.74 -13.58
CA SER A 19 5.72 2.10 -13.03
C SER A 19 6.10 2.73 -11.69
N ALA A 20 6.81 1.96 -10.85
CA ALA A 20 7.38 2.44 -9.60
C ALA A 20 8.58 1.59 -9.18
N ILE A 21 9.45 2.12 -8.33
CA ILE A 21 10.53 1.35 -7.71
C ILE A 21 9.98 0.64 -6.46
N PHE A 22 9.94 -0.69 -6.52
CA PHE A 22 9.48 -1.51 -5.41
C PHE A 22 10.61 -1.91 -4.47
N PRO A 23 10.31 -2.17 -3.19
CA PRO A 23 11.22 -2.85 -2.29
C PRO A 23 11.72 -4.19 -2.87
N PRO A 24 12.91 -4.66 -2.46
CA PRO A 24 13.47 -5.92 -2.91
C PRO A 24 12.52 -7.08 -2.60
N ASP A 25 12.59 -8.15 -3.40
CA ASP A 25 11.79 -9.37 -3.20
C ASP A 25 10.26 -9.22 -3.20
N ALA A 26 9.72 -8.09 -3.66
CA ALA A 26 8.29 -7.92 -3.88
C ALA A 26 7.76 -8.93 -4.91
N GLN A 27 7.01 -9.93 -4.41
CA GLN A 27 6.39 -10.98 -5.20
C GLN A 27 4.99 -10.58 -5.64
N ASP A 28 4.78 -10.57 -6.95
CA ASP A 28 3.49 -10.32 -7.56
C ASP A 28 2.52 -11.50 -7.34
N MET A 29 1.39 -11.21 -6.70
CA MET A 29 0.34 -12.17 -6.36
C MET A 29 -0.62 -12.50 -7.49
N SER A 30 -0.62 -11.76 -8.61
CA SER A 30 -1.41 -12.07 -9.81
C SER A 30 -1.11 -13.47 -10.36
N LYS A 31 0.10 -13.98 -10.12
CA LYS A 31 0.55 -15.32 -10.53
C LYS A 31 -0.05 -16.45 -9.70
N PHE A 32 -0.56 -16.14 -8.51
CA PHE A 32 -1.03 -17.12 -7.53
C PHE A 32 -2.54 -17.10 -7.34
N ARG A 33 -3.16 -15.93 -7.54
CA ARG A 33 -4.61 -15.75 -7.42
C ARG A 33 -5.09 -14.72 -8.43
N GLU A 34 -6.36 -14.81 -8.77
CA GLU A 34 -7.03 -13.78 -9.56
C GLU A 34 -7.12 -12.50 -8.70
N ILE A 35 -6.62 -11.39 -9.24
CA ILE A 35 -6.67 -10.05 -8.66
C ILE A 35 -7.56 -9.21 -9.60
N PRO A 36 -8.45 -8.36 -9.08
CA PRO A 36 -9.22 -7.44 -9.92
C PRO A 36 -8.30 -6.59 -10.80
N ASP A 37 -8.72 -6.27 -12.03
CA ASP A 37 -7.88 -5.53 -12.99
C ASP A 37 -7.45 -4.13 -12.51
N HIS A 38 -8.18 -3.56 -11.55
CA HIS A 38 -7.87 -2.26 -10.95
C HIS A 38 -6.94 -2.37 -9.73
N GLN A 39 -6.44 -3.57 -9.39
CA GLN A 39 -5.54 -3.80 -8.28
C GLN A 39 -4.29 -4.58 -8.69
N GLU A 40 -3.17 -4.27 -8.04
CA GLU A 40 -1.97 -5.08 -8.05
C GLU A 40 -1.47 -5.32 -6.64
N VAL A 41 -1.19 -6.59 -6.32
CA VAL A 41 -0.85 -7.01 -4.96
C VAL A 41 0.53 -7.63 -4.96
N PHE A 42 1.39 -7.08 -4.13
CA PHE A 42 2.75 -7.57 -3.89
C PHE A 42 2.91 -8.00 -2.44
N THR A 43 3.56 -9.14 -2.21
CA THR A 43 3.84 -9.64 -0.87
C THR A 43 5.32 -9.88 -0.67
N HIS A 44 5.74 -9.77 0.59
CA HIS A 44 7.09 -10.14 0.98
C HIS A 44 7.20 -11.67 1.08
N SER A 45 8.34 -12.23 0.69
CA SER A 45 8.60 -13.68 0.66
C SER A 45 8.60 -14.35 2.03
N VAL A 46 9.18 -13.66 3.02
CA VAL A 46 9.40 -14.17 4.38
C VAL A 46 8.48 -13.53 5.44
N THR A 47 7.99 -12.31 5.22
CA THR A 47 7.21 -11.56 6.20
C THR A 47 5.75 -11.48 5.75
N ASP A 48 4.82 -11.19 6.67
CA ASP A 48 3.42 -10.92 6.35
C ASP A 48 3.19 -9.49 5.79
N GLN A 49 4.24 -8.83 5.27
CA GLN A 49 4.13 -7.51 4.67
C GLN A 49 3.55 -7.59 3.26
N SER A 50 2.72 -6.59 2.91
CA SER A 50 2.14 -6.49 1.58
C SER A 50 2.03 -5.05 1.12
N ILE A 51 2.20 -4.84 -0.19
CA ILE A 51 1.95 -3.59 -0.88
C ILE A 51 0.84 -3.82 -1.89
N ILE A 52 -0.16 -2.96 -1.89
CA ILE A 52 -1.30 -3.01 -2.79
C ILE A 52 -1.34 -1.67 -3.52
N VAL A 53 -1.47 -1.71 -4.85
CA VAL A 53 -1.72 -0.53 -5.67
C VAL A 53 -3.12 -0.68 -6.26
N GLU A 54 -3.97 0.32 -6.09
CA GLU A 54 -5.37 0.28 -6.52
C GLU A 54 -5.73 1.56 -7.29
N ILE A 55 -6.48 1.39 -8.38
CA ILE A 55 -7.05 2.48 -9.15
C ILE A 55 -8.53 2.59 -8.76
N LEU A 56 -8.90 3.72 -8.17
CA LEU A 56 -10.23 3.97 -7.62
C LEU A 56 -10.87 5.19 -8.28
N GLU A 57 -12.19 5.29 -8.16
CA GLU A 57 -12.92 6.49 -8.58
C GLU A 57 -12.55 7.69 -7.71
N TYR A 58 -12.47 8.86 -8.33
CA TYR A 58 -12.18 10.10 -7.61
C TYR A 58 -13.28 10.45 -6.61
N VAL A 59 -12.88 10.58 -5.34
CA VAL A 59 -13.79 11.03 -4.29
C VAL A 59 -14.05 12.53 -4.45
N GLN A 60 -15.30 12.96 -4.63
CA GLN A 60 -15.64 14.38 -4.84
C GLN A 60 -15.62 15.23 -3.57
N GLU A 61 -14.57 15.08 -2.76
CA GLU A 61 -14.35 15.76 -1.48
C GLU A 61 -12.94 16.40 -1.44
N PRO A 62 -12.68 17.33 -0.50
CA PRO A 62 -11.34 17.86 -0.25
C PRO A 62 -10.32 16.77 0.08
N ASP A 63 -9.04 17.02 -0.18
CA ASP A 63 -7.99 15.98 -0.13
C ASP A 63 -7.87 15.28 1.24
N ASP A 64 -8.04 16.02 2.34
CA ASP A 64 -8.03 15.47 3.69
C ASP A 64 -9.23 14.56 3.97
N ILE A 65 -10.40 14.92 3.43
CA ILE A 65 -11.62 14.12 3.53
C ILE A 65 -11.52 12.89 2.63
N ALA A 66 -11.02 13.03 1.39
CA ALA A 66 -10.80 11.92 0.48
C ALA A 66 -9.83 10.89 1.07
N LEU A 67 -8.71 11.33 1.65
CA LEU A 67 -7.77 10.46 2.36
C LEU A 67 -8.45 9.70 3.51
N LYS A 68 -9.27 10.40 4.30
CA LYS A 68 -10.00 9.78 5.41
C LYS A 68 -11.04 8.77 4.91
N THR A 69 -11.78 9.10 3.85
CA THR A 69 -12.78 8.21 3.24
C THR A 69 -12.14 6.90 2.78
N HIS A 70 -11.04 6.98 2.00
CA HIS A 70 -10.31 5.79 1.55
C HIS A 70 -9.78 4.96 2.74
N TYR A 71 -9.27 5.63 3.78
CA TYR A 71 -8.82 4.93 4.99
C TYR A 71 -9.97 4.24 5.76
N ASP A 72 -11.12 4.91 5.89
CA ASP A 72 -12.30 4.37 6.57
C ASP A 72 -12.89 3.18 5.80
N ASP A 73 -12.84 3.19 4.46
CA ASP A 73 -13.24 2.05 3.65
C ASP A 73 -12.29 0.86 3.85
N LEU A 74 -10.97 1.09 3.92
CA LEU A 74 -9.99 0.04 4.25
C LEU A 74 -10.23 -0.55 5.65
N VAL A 75 -10.54 0.28 6.65
CA VAL A 75 -10.92 -0.18 8.01
C VAL A 75 -12.15 -1.09 7.95
N ARG A 76 -13.15 -0.73 7.12
CA ARG A 76 -14.38 -1.51 6.96
C ARG A 76 -14.11 -2.85 6.28
N ASP A 77 -13.29 -2.87 5.22
CA ASP A 77 -12.94 -4.07 4.47
C ASP A 77 -12.12 -5.07 5.30
N ASN A 78 -11.39 -4.57 6.30
CA ASN A 78 -10.67 -5.40 7.27
C ASN A 78 -11.53 -5.86 8.48
N ASP A 79 -12.84 -5.57 8.49
CA ASP A 79 -13.76 -5.88 9.59
C ASP A 79 -13.27 -5.37 10.98
N VAL A 80 -12.57 -4.23 10.99
CA VAL A 80 -12.02 -3.64 12.21
C VAL A 80 -13.11 -2.89 12.98
N LYS A 81 -13.22 -3.15 14.28
CA LYS A 81 -14.23 -2.52 15.13
C LYS A 81 -13.95 -1.03 15.34
N GLU A 82 -15.01 -0.29 15.63
CA GLU A 82 -14.89 1.09 16.08
C GLU A 82 -14.05 1.15 17.38
N GLY A 83 -13.03 2.03 17.40
CA GLY A 83 -12.07 2.15 18.50
C GLY A 83 -10.86 1.21 18.42
N ASP A 84 -10.86 0.24 17.50
CA ASP A 84 -9.74 -0.66 17.24
C ASP A 84 -8.83 -0.16 16.09
N HIS A 85 -9.05 1.07 15.62
CA HIS A 85 -8.15 1.74 14.68
C HIS A 85 -7.84 3.18 15.13
N VAL A 86 -6.69 3.68 14.73
CA VAL A 86 -6.26 5.07 15.00
C VAL A 86 -5.39 5.59 13.86
N ILE A 87 -5.58 6.84 13.47
CA ILE A 87 -4.65 7.55 12.59
C ILE A 87 -3.53 8.14 13.45
N LEU A 88 -2.29 7.72 13.18
CA LEU A 88 -1.09 8.18 13.88
C LEU A 88 -0.47 9.40 13.18
N GLU A 89 -0.49 9.44 11.86
CA GLU A 89 0.07 10.52 11.06
C GLU A 89 -0.79 10.75 9.81
N ALA A 90 -0.96 12.00 9.40
CA ALA A 90 -1.53 12.36 8.11
C ALA A 90 -0.84 13.62 7.60
N ALA A 91 -0.32 13.58 6.37
CA ALA A 91 0.47 14.66 5.80
C ALA A 91 0.21 14.80 4.30
N GLU A 92 0.48 16.00 3.77
CA GLU A 92 0.58 16.23 2.34
C GLU A 92 1.98 15.80 1.86
N MET A 93 2.04 15.15 0.71
CA MET A 93 3.30 14.80 0.07
C MET A 93 3.74 15.94 -0.84
N PRO A 94 4.98 16.44 -0.69
CA PRO A 94 5.46 17.54 -1.51
C PRO A 94 5.57 17.13 -2.98
N SER A 95 4.86 17.83 -3.85
CA SER A 95 4.82 17.55 -5.31
C SER A 95 6.20 17.50 -5.97
N HIS A 96 7.17 18.31 -5.51
CA HIS A 96 8.53 18.30 -6.04
C HIS A 96 9.31 17.00 -5.76
N LYS A 97 8.82 16.12 -4.88
CA LYS A 97 9.39 14.80 -4.61
C LYS A 97 8.70 13.68 -5.37
N LEU A 98 7.61 13.97 -6.08
CA LEU A 98 6.82 12.98 -6.80
C LEU A 98 7.16 13.02 -8.28
N ALA A 99 7.38 11.86 -8.87
CA ALA A 99 7.62 11.74 -10.30
C ALA A 99 6.33 11.87 -11.14
N MET A 100 5.16 11.59 -10.55
CA MET A 100 3.85 11.68 -11.21
C MET A 100 3.42 13.13 -11.47
N SER A 101 3.69 13.63 -12.67
CA SER A 101 3.38 15.01 -13.07
C SER A 101 1.87 15.32 -13.21
N GLN A 102 1.06 14.30 -13.47
CA GLN A 102 -0.39 14.38 -13.67
C GLN A 102 -1.15 14.46 -12.33
N CYS A 103 -0.48 14.16 -11.22
CA CYS A 103 -1.06 14.20 -9.89
C CYS A 103 -1.27 15.64 -9.44
N GLN A 104 -2.51 16.04 -9.15
CA GLN A 104 -2.80 17.38 -8.62
C GLN A 104 -2.35 17.51 -7.16
N SER A 105 -2.66 16.50 -6.36
CA SER A 105 -2.26 16.45 -4.95
C SER A 105 -2.03 15.02 -4.52
N ALA A 106 -1.09 14.84 -3.60
CA ALA A 106 -0.83 13.55 -3.00
C ALA A 106 -0.77 13.68 -1.49
N ARG A 107 -1.32 12.70 -0.80
CA ARG A 107 -1.35 12.64 0.66
C ARG A 107 -0.87 11.30 1.16
N TYR A 108 -0.42 11.30 2.40
CA TYR A 108 0.03 10.12 3.11
C TYR A 108 -0.67 10.04 4.46
N VAL A 109 -1.04 8.83 4.87
CA VAL A 109 -1.55 8.52 6.21
C VAL A 109 -0.85 7.28 6.76
N LEU A 110 -0.53 7.32 8.04
CA LEU A 110 -0.18 6.15 8.84
C LEU A 110 -1.33 5.86 9.79
N GLY A 111 -2.01 4.75 9.56
CA GLY A 111 -2.99 4.19 10.47
C GLY A 111 -2.43 2.99 11.23
N GLN A 112 -3.02 2.70 12.38
CA GLN A 112 -2.81 1.45 13.09
C GLN A 112 -4.15 0.78 13.33
N GLN A 113 -4.24 -0.50 13.01
CA GLN A 113 -5.42 -1.32 13.20
C GLN A 113 -5.12 -2.50 14.14
N LYS A 114 -6.07 -2.79 15.01
CA LYS A 114 -6.10 -3.97 15.87
C LYS A 114 -7.07 -4.97 15.28
N VAL A 115 -6.54 -6.09 14.80
CA VAL A 115 -7.34 -7.15 14.17
C VAL A 115 -7.35 -8.37 15.08
N SER A 116 -8.55 -8.78 15.52
CA SER A 116 -8.76 -10.02 16.28
C SER A 116 -9.43 -11.04 15.37
N LYS A 117 -8.68 -12.05 14.88
CA LYS A 117 -9.27 -13.17 14.14
C LYS A 117 -9.78 -14.23 15.14
N PHE A 118 -11.05 -14.64 15.01
CA PHE A 118 -11.66 -15.82 15.65
C PHE A 118 -11.64 -15.94 17.20
N LYS A 119 -12.34 -15.05 17.93
CA LYS A 119 -12.69 -15.26 19.37
C LYS A 119 -11.51 -15.59 20.31
N GLU A 120 -10.28 -15.27 19.93
CA GLU A 120 -9.11 -15.35 20.81
C GLU A 120 -8.72 -13.96 21.31
N ASP A 121 -8.14 -13.90 22.50
CA ASP A 121 -7.50 -12.72 23.13
C ASP A 121 -6.22 -12.27 22.37
N SER A 122 -5.97 -12.83 21.19
CA SER A 122 -4.80 -12.59 20.34
C SER A 122 -5.06 -11.42 19.40
N THR A 123 -4.79 -10.21 19.88
CA THR A 123 -4.86 -8.99 19.07
C THR A 123 -3.60 -8.86 18.22
N ASN A 124 -3.74 -8.91 16.89
CA ASN A 124 -2.64 -8.56 15.99
C ASN A 124 -2.68 -7.05 15.72
N ILE A 125 -1.52 -6.41 15.76
CA ILE A 125 -1.38 -4.98 15.48
C ILE A 125 -0.72 -4.83 14.11
N ILE A 126 -1.40 -4.10 13.21
CA ILE A 126 -0.94 -3.85 11.85
C ILE A 126 -0.83 -2.33 11.67
N ASN A 127 0.34 -1.87 11.26
CA ASN A 127 0.50 -0.52 10.74
C ASN A 127 0.11 -0.52 9.26
N ILE A 128 -0.65 0.49 8.86
CA ILE A 128 -1.12 0.67 7.49
C ILE A 128 -0.64 2.02 7.02
N HIS A 129 0.32 1.99 6.12
CA HIS A 129 0.83 3.16 5.45
C HIS A 129 0.07 3.30 4.13
N MET A 130 -0.51 4.46 3.87
CA MET A 130 -1.34 4.65 2.68
C MET A 130 -0.99 5.97 2.01
N GLY A 131 -0.64 5.89 0.73
CA GLY A 131 -0.44 7.03 -0.16
C GLY A 131 -1.64 7.17 -1.08
N LEU A 132 -2.16 8.39 -1.19
CA LEU A 132 -3.26 8.75 -2.07
C LEU A 132 -2.75 9.75 -3.12
N PHE A 133 -2.88 9.42 -4.41
CA PHE A 133 -2.56 10.31 -5.52
C PHE A 133 -3.85 10.70 -6.24
N ARG A 134 -4.12 12.00 -6.32
CA ARG A 134 -5.38 12.52 -6.85
C ARG A 134 -5.20 13.03 -8.26
N ILE A 135 -5.97 12.49 -9.20
CA ILE A 135 -5.88 12.83 -10.62
C ILE A 135 -7.28 13.19 -11.15
N PRO A 136 -7.80 14.38 -10.79
CA PRO A 136 -9.15 14.79 -11.15
C PRO A 136 -9.37 14.96 -12.66
N GLU A 137 -8.31 15.20 -13.44
CA GLU A 137 -8.38 15.22 -14.91
C GLU A 137 -8.95 13.91 -15.47
N PHE A 138 -8.62 12.78 -14.85
CA PHE A 138 -9.13 11.45 -15.21
C PHE A 138 -10.17 10.93 -14.23
N THR A 139 -10.72 11.79 -13.36
CA THR A 139 -11.67 11.38 -12.31
C THR A 139 -11.21 10.13 -11.53
N THR A 140 -9.90 10.05 -11.26
CA THR A 140 -9.25 8.88 -10.66
C THR A 140 -8.48 9.25 -9.40
N ASP A 141 -8.55 8.38 -8.41
CA ASP A 141 -7.64 8.35 -7.26
C ASP A 141 -6.79 7.06 -7.35
N ILE A 142 -5.46 7.16 -7.24
CA ILE A 142 -4.58 5.99 -7.10
C ILE A 142 -4.22 5.84 -5.62
N LEU A 143 -4.53 4.66 -5.08
CA LEU A 143 -4.24 4.30 -3.70
C LEU A 143 -3.05 3.33 -3.67
N VAL A 144 -2.07 3.61 -2.84
CA VAL A 144 -0.97 2.69 -2.56
C VAL A 144 -0.98 2.38 -1.07
N THR A 145 -1.22 1.12 -0.71
CA THR A 145 -1.33 0.66 0.68
C THR A 145 -0.18 -0.28 1.00
N PHE A 146 0.54 -0.02 2.09
CA PHE A 146 1.55 -0.90 2.66
C PHE A 146 1.10 -1.37 4.05
N ASN A 147 0.84 -2.68 4.15
CA ASN A 147 0.50 -3.36 5.38
C ASN A 147 1.78 -3.87 6.05
N ASP A 148 2.04 -3.40 7.26
CA ASP A 148 3.19 -3.76 8.07
C ASP A 148 2.76 -4.36 9.42
N PRO A 149 2.71 -5.70 9.55
CA PRO A 149 2.35 -6.35 10.81
C PRO A 149 3.42 -6.13 11.88
N VAL A 150 3.08 -5.43 12.96
CA VAL A 150 3.99 -5.04 14.06
C VAL A 150 4.02 -6.08 15.17
N MET A 151 2.87 -6.66 15.51
CA MET A 151 2.75 -7.68 16.54
C MET A 151 1.86 -8.80 16.04
N ILE A 152 2.45 -9.98 15.86
CA ILE A 152 1.74 -11.23 15.60
C ILE A 152 1.82 -12.02 16.91
N ASN A 153 0.69 -12.23 17.59
CA ASN A 153 0.71 -12.95 18.86
C ASN A 153 1.18 -14.40 18.64
N SER A 154 1.96 -14.95 19.56
CA SER A 154 2.60 -16.29 19.49
C SER A 154 1.64 -17.49 19.42
N MET A 155 0.33 -17.23 19.41
CA MET A 155 -0.78 -18.19 19.34
C MET A 155 -1.59 -18.05 18.04
N SER A 156 -1.36 -17.00 17.23
CA SER A 156 -2.02 -16.83 15.93
C SER A 156 -1.58 -17.94 14.97
N SER A 157 -2.49 -18.39 14.10
CA SER A 157 -2.24 -19.47 13.12
C SER A 157 -1.09 -19.20 12.14
N SER A 158 -0.60 -17.96 12.09
CA SER A 158 0.61 -17.53 11.37
C SER A 158 1.89 -17.71 12.20
N ASN A 159 2.03 -18.84 12.92
CA ASN A 159 3.15 -19.08 13.84
C ASN A 159 4.47 -19.46 13.12
N GLN A 160 4.86 -18.70 12.10
CA GLN A 160 6.27 -18.59 11.76
C GLN A 160 6.79 -17.38 12.50
N ALA A 161 7.64 -17.62 13.50
CA ALA A 161 8.43 -16.55 14.09
C ALA A 161 9.15 -15.85 12.93
N VAL A 162 8.72 -14.64 12.57
CA VAL A 162 9.43 -13.82 11.61
C VAL A 162 10.86 -13.75 12.13
N PRO A 163 11.86 -14.22 11.38
CA PRO A 163 13.22 -14.20 11.87
C PRO A 163 13.52 -12.76 12.27
N THR A 164 14.09 -12.54 13.46
CA THR A 164 14.58 -11.21 13.90
C THR A 164 15.65 -10.61 12.98
N ASN A 165 16.00 -11.33 11.92
CA ASN A 165 17.04 -11.06 10.95
C ASN A 165 16.53 -11.15 9.49
N ALA A 166 15.21 -11.15 9.26
CA ALA A 166 14.66 -10.96 7.92
C ALA A 166 14.66 -9.46 7.61
N ASP A 167 15.26 -9.07 6.48
CA ASP A 167 15.25 -7.70 5.96
C ASP A 167 13.82 -7.32 5.55
N ARG A 168 13.03 -6.87 6.52
CA ARG A 168 11.67 -6.38 6.31
C ARG A 168 11.70 -5.13 5.42
N TRP A 169 10.64 -4.91 4.65
CA TRP A 169 10.45 -3.63 3.99
C TRP A 169 10.30 -2.51 5.01
N THR A 170 10.95 -1.41 4.71
CA THR A 170 11.00 -0.21 5.54
C THR A 170 10.04 0.85 5.02
N VAL A 171 9.70 1.80 5.89
CA VAL A 171 8.91 2.98 5.51
C VAL A 171 9.65 3.83 4.47
N GLU A 172 10.99 3.85 4.50
CA GLU A 172 11.80 4.58 3.52
C GLU A 172 11.66 3.99 2.12
N GLU A 173 11.66 2.66 1.99
CA GLU A 173 11.42 1.99 0.71
C GLU A 173 10.00 2.21 0.20
N PHE A 174 9.01 2.22 1.10
CA PHE A 174 7.64 2.58 0.74
C PHE A 174 7.53 4.04 0.27
N GLN A 175 8.17 4.99 0.97
CA GLN A 175 8.20 6.39 0.55
C GLN A 175 8.90 6.58 -0.80
N GLN A 176 9.93 5.78 -1.09
CA GLN A 176 10.58 5.77 -2.40
C GLN A 176 9.65 5.22 -3.49
N LEU A 177 8.88 4.17 -3.21
CA LEU A 177 7.84 3.69 -4.12
C LEU A 177 6.85 4.81 -4.43
N LEU A 178 6.31 5.48 -3.41
CA LEU A 178 5.40 6.61 -3.60
C LEU A 178 6.04 7.76 -4.41
N ALA A 179 7.30 8.09 -4.14
CA ALA A 179 8.02 9.16 -4.84
C ALA A 179 8.28 8.83 -6.33
N THR A 180 8.46 7.55 -6.65
CA THR A 180 8.86 7.07 -7.98
C THR A 180 7.69 6.57 -8.81
N LEU A 181 6.48 6.51 -8.25
CA LEU A 181 5.28 6.16 -8.99
C LEU A 181 5.05 7.13 -10.15
N THR A 182 4.94 6.60 -11.36
CA THR A 182 4.75 7.36 -12.60
C THR A 182 3.65 6.75 -13.46
N ILE A 183 2.97 7.61 -14.22
CA ILE A 183 2.02 7.21 -15.25
C ILE A 183 2.75 7.31 -16.59
N ASN A 184 2.92 6.16 -17.24
CA ASN A 184 3.57 6.00 -18.53
C ASN A 184 2.54 6.05 -19.67
N ASP A 185 1.32 5.54 -19.44
CA ASP A 185 0.23 5.53 -20.41
C ASP A 185 -1.09 5.98 -19.77
N THR A 186 -1.60 7.13 -20.21
CA THR A 186 -2.89 7.68 -19.74
C THR A 186 -4.10 6.98 -20.37
N GLY A 187 -3.90 6.15 -21.41
CA GLY A 187 -4.94 5.32 -22.00
C GLY A 187 -5.56 4.34 -21.00
N LEU A 188 -4.86 4.07 -19.88
CA LEU A 188 -5.38 3.31 -18.75
C LEU A 188 -6.69 3.87 -18.18
N PHE A 189 -6.86 5.19 -18.19
CA PHE A 189 -8.05 5.85 -17.64
C PHE A 189 -9.16 6.05 -18.68
N GLY A 190 -9.01 5.48 -19.88
CA GLY A 190 -9.98 5.63 -20.97
C GLY A 190 -9.96 6.99 -21.65
N ALA A 191 -8.87 7.76 -21.49
CA ALA A 191 -8.65 8.97 -22.27
C ALA A 191 -8.20 8.57 -23.69
N GLU A 192 -9.06 8.80 -24.68
CA GLU A 192 -8.78 8.66 -26.13
C GLU A 192 -7.73 9.65 -26.64
#